data_AF-A0A842QJ96-F1
#
_entry.id   AF-A0A842QJ96-F1
#
_cell.length_a   1.000
_cell.length_b   1.000
_cell.length_c   1.000
_cell.angle_alpha   90.00
_cell.angle_beta   90.00
_cell.angle_gamma   90.00
#
_symmetry.space_group_name_H-M   'P 1'
#
loop_
_entity.id
_entity.type
_entity.pdbx_description
1 polymer ?
#
loop_
_entity_poly.entity_id
_entity_poly.type
_entity_poly.pdbx_seq_one_letter_code
_entity_poly.pdbx_strand_id
1 'polypeptide(L)'
;MVRNKELEKAKSDIPSRIKELEDELSRTRYNKKTQGHIGLLKAKIAQLKEKQQQRKKGKGKTAGYTVKKTGDATVIMVGFPSVGKSTLLNRLTNAKSQTAAYSFTTLTCIPGMLEHKGAKIQVLDVPGVVKGASSGRGRGKEVLSVAVNSDLVLFLIDVFHPEHYGILLHELRDSYLRINEEKPDIRIKKKAKGGLDIGSTVKLTKIDRETIKKILNQFKIINADVLVRSNIDADQLIDAIEDNKKYLPGIIALNKIDLASEKQIEEVKRINPDILISAEKGTAVEGLKELIFEKLGFIRIYCKEQGKKADTKEPMILKKGATLQTMCEKLHRDFIMRFRFARIWGSSKFPGQAIRKLSYPLKDKDIVELVLD
;
A
#
# COMPACT_ATOMS: atom_id res chain seq x y z
N MET A 1 46.86 7.49 14.03
CA MET A 1 46.04 6.44 14.70
C MET A 1 44.57 6.82 14.92
N VAL A 2 44.23 8.06 15.27
CA VAL A 2 42.82 8.51 15.48
C VAL A 2 41.97 8.40 14.21
N ARG A 3 42.50 8.82 13.06
CA ARG A 3 41.82 8.75 11.75
C ARG A 3 41.50 7.32 11.27
N ASN A 4 42.34 6.34 11.63
CA ASN A 4 42.08 4.92 11.33
C ASN A 4 41.03 4.31 12.27
N LYS A 5 40.97 4.74 13.53
CA LYS A 5 39.91 4.32 14.46
C LYS A 5 38.54 4.91 14.07
N GLU A 6 38.48 6.13 13.55
CA GLU A 6 37.24 6.73 13.02
C GLU A 6 36.76 6.05 11.74
N LEU A 7 37.68 5.67 10.83
CA LEU A 7 37.37 4.88 9.62
C LEU A 7 36.89 3.45 9.96
N GLU A 8 37.48 2.80 10.96
CA GLU A 8 37.04 1.50 11.49
C GLU A 8 35.67 1.58 12.18
N LYS A 9 35.41 2.65 12.96
CA LYS A 9 34.09 2.91 13.57
C LYS A 9 33.04 3.20 12.51
N ALA A 10 33.37 3.93 11.44
CA ALA A 10 32.49 4.22 10.31
C ALA A 10 32.10 2.95 9.53
N LYS A 11 33.01 1.98 9.38
CA LYS A 11 32.71 0.64 8.83
C LYS A 11 31.79 -0.21 9.71
N SER A 12 31.67 0.13 11.00
CA SER A 12 30.82 -0.61 11.96
C SER A 12 29.37 -0.09 12.06
N ASP A 13 29.08 1.08 11.48
CA ASP A 13 27.74 1.68 11.55
C ASP A 13 26.82 1.12 10.44
N ILE A 14 25.61 0.72 10.82
CA ILE A 14 24.64 0.06 9.91
C ILE A 14 24.30 0.93 8.68
N PRO A 15 24.00 2.24 8.80
CA PRO A 15 23.80 3.13 7.67
C PRO A 15 24.97 3.14 6.68
N SER A 16 26.22 3.23 7.16
CA SER A 16 27.41 3.21 6.30
C SER A 16 27.50 1.90 5.52
N ARG A 17 27.24 0.78 6.19
CA ARG A 17 27.26 -0.56 5.56
C ARG A 17 26.17 -0.73 4.50
N ILE A 18 24.98 -0.17 4.73
CA ILE A 18 23.90 -0.15 3.74
C ILE A 18 24.37 0.64 2.51
N LYS A 19 24.92 1.83 2.70
CA LYS A 19 25.41 2.68 1.62
C LYS A 19 26.51 2.02 0.80
N GLU A 20 27.49 1.37 1.45
CA GLU A 20 28.55 0.60 0.75
C GLU A 20 27.97 -0.47 -0.19
N LEU A 21 26.96 -1.21 0.28
CA LEU A 21 26.31 -2.25 -0.51
C LEU A 21 25.43 -1.68 -1.63
N GLU A 22 24.75 -0.54 -1.39
CA GLU A 22 23.97 0.17 -2.41
C GLU A 22 24.88 0.74 -3.51
N ASP A 23 26.03 1.30 -3.13
CA ASP A 23 27.05 1.79 -4.07
C ASP A 23 27.61 0.63 -4.91
N GLU A 24 27.92 -0.52 -4.29
CA GLU A 24 28.38 -1.73 -5.00
C GLU A 24 27.30 -2.26 -5.96
N LEU A 25 26.04 -2.31 -5.50
CA LEU A 25 24.90 -2.73 -6.30
C LEU A 25 24.72 -1.83 -7.54
N SER A 26 24.84 -0.52 -7.37
CA SER A 26 24.70 0.46 -8.47
C SER A 26 25.77 0.32 -9.55
N ARG A 27 26.99 -0.07 -9.18
CA ARG A 27 28.12 -0.26 -10.10
C ARG A 27 28.10 -1.62 -10.79
N THR A 28 27.35 -2.58 -10.27
CA THR A 28 27.33 -3.95 -10.78
C THR A 28 26.33 -4.09 -11.93
N ARG A 29 26.82 -4.35 -13.15
CA ARG A 29 25.94 -4.61 -14.30
C ARG A 29 25.24 -5.96 -14.17
N TYR A 30 23.92 -5.98 -14.41
CA TYR A 30 23.13 -7.20 -14.40
C TYR A 30 23.45 -8.11 -15.59
N ASN A 31 23.83 -9.36 -15.30
CA ASN A 31 23.97 -10.46 -16.25
C ASN A 31 23.83 -11.81 -15.52
N LYS A 32 23.76 -12.92 -16.27
CA LYS A 32 23.56 -14.27 -15.69
C LYS A 32 24.64 -14.68 -14.68
N LYS A 33 25.88 -14.17 -14.81
CA LYS A 33 26.97 -14.45 -13.87
C LYS A 33 26.89 -13.59 -12.61
N THR A 34 26.43 -12.35 -12.73
CA THR A 34 26.32 -11.39 -11.62
C THR A 34 24.98 -11.45 -10.89
N GLN A 35 23.96 -12.08 -11.46
CA GLN A 35 22.61 -12.20 -10.89
C GLN A 35 22.62 -12.74 -9.45
N GLY A 36 23.40 -13.80 -9.18
CA GLY A 36 23.53 -14.35 -7.84
C GLY A 36 24.21 -13.41 -6.84
N HIS A 37 25.18 -12.61 -7.29
CA HIS A 37 25.84 -11.59 -6.47
C HIS A 37 24.89 -10.45 -6.15
N ILE A 38 24.18 -9.95 -7.17
CA ILE A 38 23.15 -8.91 -7.03
C ILE A 38 22.06 -9.35 -6.04
N GLY A 39 21.56 -10.59 -6.16
CA GLY A 39 20.59 -11.15 -5.22
C GLY A 39 21.12 -11.21 -3.79
N LEU A 40 22.41 -11.57 -3.61
CA LEU A 40 23.06 -11.59 -2.30
C LEU A 40 23.21 -10.19 -1.70
N LEU A 41 23.63 -9.19 -2.50
CA LEU A 41 23.71 -7.79 -2.07
C LEU A 41 22.35 -7.27 -1.60
N LYS A 42 21.30 -7.52 -2.39
CA LYS A 42 19.92 -7.17 -2.03
C LYS A 42 19.46 -7.80 -0.73
N ALA A 43 19.71 -9.10 -0.54
CA ALA A 43 19.38 -9.81 0.69
C ALA A 43 20.13 -9.24 1.92
N LYS A 44 21.41 -8.88 1.77
CA LYS A 44 22.20 -8.23 2.84
C LYS A 44 21.66 -6.84 3.19
N ILE A 45 21.34 -6.03 2.18
CA ILE A 45 20.76 -4.69 2.37
C ILE A 45 19.44 -4.80 3.13
N ALA A 46 18.55 -5.72 2.73
CA ALA A 46 17.26 -5.94 3.36
C ALA A 46 17.39 -6.28 4.86
N GLN A 47 18.27 -7.23 5.21
CA GLN A 47 18.56 -7.59 6.61
C GLN A 47 19.13 -6.43 7.42
N LEU A 48 20.01 -5.60 6.83
CA LEU A 48 20.58 -4.44 7.51
C LEU A 48 19.53 -3.34 7.73
N LYS A 49 18.66 -3.09 6.74
CA LYS A 49 17.52 -2.17 6.85
C LYS A 49 16.57 -2.60 7.96
N GLU A 50 16.25 -3.90 8.06
CA GLU A 50 15.42 -4.45 9.13
C GLU A 50 16.06 -4.31 10.51
N LYS A 51 17.34 -4.69 10.67
CA LYS A 51 18.08 -4.52 11.93
C LYS A 51 18.13 -3.07 12.39
N GLN A 52 18.28 -2.13 11.45
CA GLN A 52 18.25 -0.69 11.75
C GLN A 52 16.90 -0.29 12.35
N GLN A 53 15.79 -0.82 11.84
CA GLN A 53 14.46 -0.54 12.39
C GLN A 53 14.25 -1.17 13.77
N GLN A 54 14.64 -2.43 13.97
CA GLN A 54 14.50 -3.12 15.25
C GLN A 54 15.29 -2.41 16.37
N ARG A 55 16.53 -1.98 16.10
CA ARG A 55 17.36 -1.21 17.06
C ARG A 55 16.71 0.11 17.48
N LYS A 56 15.95 0.74 16.59
CA LYS A 56 15.23 1.99 16.89
C LYS A 56 13.98 1.76 17.74
N LYS A 57 13.28 0.62 17.57
CA LYS A 57 12.15 0.23 18.43
C LYS A 57 12.56 -0.08 19.87
N GLY A 58 13.78 -0.60 20.09
CA GLY A 58 14.28 -0.98 21.41
C GLY A 58 14.78 0.16 22.31
N LYS A 59 14.93 1.39 21.80
CA LYS A 59 15.53 2.53 22.54
C LYS A 59 14.53 3.57 23.08
N GLY A 60 13.24 3.30 23.02
CA GLY A 60 12.21 4.12 23.66
C GLY A 60 10.83 3.57 23.34
N LYS A 61 9.90 3.67 24.30
CA LYS A 61 8.46 3.62 24.02
C LYS A 61 8.13 4.85 23.18
N THR A 62 8.50 4.85 21.90
CA THR A 62 8.01 5.84 20.94
C THR A 62 6.53 5.53 20.78
N ALA A 63 5.67 6.33 21.41
CA ALA A 63 4.23 6.27 21.20
C ALA A 63 3.99 6.15 19.68
N GLY A 64 3.38 5.05 19.25
CA GLY A 64 3.19 4.80 17.82
C GLY A 64 2.41 5.96 17.23
N TYR A 65 3.06 6.78 16.41
CA TYR A 65 2.48 7.91 15.71
C TYR A 65 1.51 7.41 14.65
N THR A 66 0.36 6.92 15.09
CA THR A 66 -0.65 6.32 14.24
C THR A 66 -1.75 7.35 14.08
N VAL A 67 -1.92 7.89 12.88
CA VAL A 67 -3.14 8.64 12.56
C VAL A 67 -4.29 7.66 12.68
N LYS A 68 -5.25 7.95 13.58
CA LYS A 68 -6.42 7.10 13.76
C LYS A 68 -7.18 7.04 12.44
N LYS A 69 -7.43 5.83 11.94
CA LYS A 69 -8.30 5.63 10.78
C LYS A 69 -9.68 6.18 11.08
N THR A 70 -10.18 7.03 10.20
CA THR A 70 -11.55 7.55 10.25
C THR A 70 -12.23 7.31 8.91
N GLY A 71 -13.55 7.11 8.93
CA GLY A 71 -14.31 6.74 7.73
C GLY A 71 -14.11 5.28 7.30
N ASP A 72 -14.40 5.01 6.03
CA ASP A 72 -14.40 3.69 5.41
C ASP A 72 -13.02 3.29 4.84
N ALA A 73 -12.15 4.26 4.54
CA ALA A 73 -10.76 4.03 4.12
C ALA A 73 -9.88 5.26 4.33
N THR A 74 -8.56 5.02 4.33
CA THR A 74 -7.55 6.08 4.35
C THR A 74 -6.74 6.10 3.04
N VAL A 75 -6.73 7.23 2.34
CA VAL A 75 -5.90 7.51 1.15
C VAL A 75 -4.76 8.43 1.56
N ILE A 76 -3.53 8.13 1.14
CA ILE A 76 -2.40 9.06 1.33
C ILE A 76 -2.06 9.74 0.00
N MET A 77 -1.83 11.04 0.05
CA MET A 77 -1.33 11.82 -1.08
C MET A 77 0.18 11.94 -1.02
N VAL A 78 0.84 11.54 -2.09
CA VAL A 78 2.30 11.54 -2.21
C VAL A 78 2.70 12.34 -3.44
N GLY A 79 3.56 13.33 -3.26
CA GLY A 79 3.97 14.21 -4.35
C GLY A 79 4.98 15.25 -3.87
N PHE A 80 5.81 15.75 -4.77
CA PHE A 80 6.79 16.78 -4.45
C PHE A 80 6.13 18.07 -3.94
N PRO A 81 6.86 18.95 -3.23
CA PRO A 81 6.37 20.31 -2.96
C PRO A 81 5.91 21.00 -4.26
N SER A 82 4.90 21.86 -4.17
CA SER A 82 4.42 22.69 -5.29
C SER A 82 3.79 21.95 -6.48
N VAL A 83 3.56 20.63 -6.40
CA VAL A 83 2.82 19.87 -7.42
C VAL A 83 1.29 20.02 -7.32
N GLY A 84 0.78 20.81 -6.36
CA GLY A 84 -0.65 21.08 -6.17
C GLY A 84 -1.39 20.16 -5.17
N LYS A 85 -0.68 19.52 -4.24
CA LYS A 85 -1.29 18.59 -3.25
C LYS A 85 -2.38 19.25 -2.41
N SER A 86 -2.08 20.37 -1.76
CA SER A 86 -3.04 21.05 -0.88
C SER A 86 -4.22 21.61 -1.66
N THR A 87 -3.99 22.12 -2.88
CA THR A 87 -5.07 22.54 -3.81
C THR A 87 -6.00 21.38 -4.13
N LEU A 88 -5.44 20.21 -4.50
CA LEU A 88 -6.24 19.03 -4.80
C LEU A 88 -6.97 18.50 -3.56
N LEU A 89 -6.31 18.47 -2.39
CA LEU A 89 -6.94 18.07 -1.13
C LEU A 89 -8.19 18.91 -0.86
N ASN A 90 -8.08 20.23 -0.96
CA ASN A 90 -9.20 21.15 -0.72
C ASN A 90 -10.37 20.94 -1.68
N ARG A 91 -10.08 20.58 -2.94
CA ARG A 91 -11.10 20.25 -3.94
C ARG A 91 -11.74 18.88 -3.72
N LEU A 92 -10.98 17.89 -3.26
CA LEU A 92 -11.50 16.56 -2.97
C LEU A 92 -12.41 16.59 -1.74
N THR A 93 -12.05 17.36 -0.71
CA THR A 93 -12.68 17.29 0.61
C THR A 93 -13.71 18.40 0.85
N ASN A 94 -14.03 19.20 -0.17
CA ASN A 94 -14.89 20.38 -0.10
C ASN A 94 -14.56 21.25 1.13
N ALA A 95 -13.55 22.12 1.00
CA ALA A 95 -13.01 23.17 1.91
C ALA A 95 -13.62 23.45 3.33
N LYS A 96 -14.91 23.21 3.58
CA LYS A 96 -15.60 23.31 4.87
C LYS A 96 -15.22 22.25 5.91
N SER A 97 -14.59 21.14 5.52
CA SER A 97 -14.17 20.06 6.46
C SER A 97 -12.74 20.22 7.00
N GLN A 98 -12.14 21.42 6.89
CA GLN A 98 -10.79 21.69 7.41
C GLN A 98 -10.72 21.83 8.95
N THR A 99 -11.85 21.85 9.65
CA THR A 99 -11.91 22.11 11.10
C THR A 99 -12.06 20.83 11.92
N ALA A 100 -11.00 20.04 11.94
CA ALA A 100 -10.65 19.31 13.14
C ALA A 100 -9.13 19.36 13.26
N ALA A 101 -8.63 20.43 13.88
CA ALA A 101 -7.31 20.38 14.48
C ALA A 101 -7.36 19.26 15.53
N TYR A 102 -6.99 18.05 15.12
CA TYR A 102 -6.71 16.98 16.06
C TYR A 102 -5.45 17.41 16.81
N SER A 103 -5.61 18.09 17.94
CA SER A 103 -4.58 18.66 18.81
C SER A 103 -3.61 17.62 19.42
N PHE A 104 -3.53 16.43 18.84
CA PHE A 104 -2.72 15.30 19.28
C PHE A 104 -1.86 14.70 18.16
N THR A 105 -1.90 15.20 16.92
CA THR A 105 -0.99 14.72 15.87
C THR A 105 0.31 15.50 15.94
N THR A 106 1.32 14.89 16.55
CA THR A 106 2.72 15.34 16.55
C THR A 106 3.39 15.24 15.16
N LEU A 107 2.62 14.90 14.11
CA LEU A 107 3.02 14.90 12.70
C LEU A 107 2.25 15.98 11.94
N THR A 108 2.97 16.70 11.07
CA THR A 108 2.49 17.71 10.13
C THR A 108 1.60 17.14 8.99
N CYS A 109 0.81 16.10 9.24
CA CYS A 109 -0.10 15.56 8.21
C CYS A 109 -1.43 16.30 8.27
N ILE A 110 -1.93 16.78 7.13
CA ILE A 110 -3.21 17.48 7.06
C ILE A 110 -4.27 16.47 6.59
N PRO A 111 -5.20 16.05 7.47
CA PRO A 111 -6.32 15.22 7.06
C PRO A 111 -7.42 16.06 6.41
N GLY A 112 -8.12 15.47 5.45
CA GLY A 112 -9.41 15.96 4.99
C GLY A 112 -10.35 14.79 4.66
N MET A 113 -11.65 15.03 4.71
CA MET A 113 -12.66 13.99 4.47
C MET A 113 -13.26 14.13 3.06
N LEU A 114 -13.03 13.15 2.21
CA LEU A 114 -13.68 13.02 0.91
C LEU A 114 -14.96 12.21 1.10
N GLU A 115 -16.11 12.78 0.73
CA GLU A 115 -17.37 12.05 0.66
C GLU A 115 -17.70 11.75 -0.81
N HIS A 116 -17.80 10.47 -1.18
CA HIS A 116 -18.16 10.05 -2.53
C HIS A 116 -19.05 8.82 -2.48
N LYS A 117 -20.22 8.86 -3.14
CA LYS A 117 -21.18 7.74 -3.21
C LYS A 117 -21.57 7.14 -1.85
N GLY A 118 -21.66 7.97 -0.82
CA GLY A 118 -21.96 7.57 0.55
C GLY A 118 -20.75 7.06 1.36
N ALA A 119 -19.59 6.89 0.73
CA ALA A 119 -18.36 6.53 1.43
C ALA A 119 -17.63 7.76 1.97
N LYS A 120 -17.13 7.63 3.21
CA LYS A 120 -16.30 8.64 3.87
C LYS A 120 -14.84 8.20 3.79
N ILE A 121 -14.03 8.89 3.02
CA ILE A 121 -12.64 8.54 2.74
C ILE A 121 -11.73 9.60 3.37
N GLN A 122 -10.92 9.21 4.33
CA GLN A 122 -9.91 10.07 4.92
C GLN A 122 -8.75 10.24 3.94
N VAL A 123 -8.52 11.45 3.45
CA VAL A 123 -7.37 11.79 2.60
C VAL A 123 -6.33 12.50 3.45
N LEU A 124 -5.09 12.00 3.43
CA LEU A 124 -3.99 12.56 4.20
C LEU A 124 -2.97 13.18 3.25
N ASP A 125 -2.69 14.48 3.42
CA ASP A 125 -1.49 15.10 2.84
C ASP A 125 -0.32 14.80 3.76
N VAL A 126 0.67 14.09 3.21
CA VAL A 126 1.78 13.51 3.94
C VAL A 126 3.07 14.22 3.50
N PRO A 127 3.42 15.38 4.10
CA PRO A 127 4.64 16.09 3.76
C PRO A 127 5.86 15.30 4.24
N GLY A 128 6.87 15.15 3.38
CA GLY A 128 8.16 14.56 3.78
C GLY A 128 8.48 13.17 3.23
N VAL A 129 7.58 12.54 2.45
CA VAL A 129 7.93 11.34 1.64
C VAL A 129 9.02 11.66 0.59
N VAL A 130 9.23 12.94 0.29
CA VAL A 130 9.97 13.36 -0.91
C VAL A 130 11.45 13.67 -0.67
N LYS A 131 11.85 14.02 0.57
CA LYS A 131 13.24 14.41 0.88
C LYS A 131 13.66 13.90 2.27
N GLY A 132 14.47 12.85 2.30
CA GLY A 132 15.29 12.50 3.47
C GLY A 132 14.72 11.45 4.43
N ALA A 133 13.69 10.69 4.04
CA ALA A 133 13.27 9.52 4.81
C ALA A 133 14.33 8.39 4.78
N SER A 134 15.01 8.21 3.64
CA SER A 134 16.18 7.34 3.46
C SER A 134 17.47 7.88 4.10
N SER A 135 17.68 9.21 4.19
CA SER A 135 18.94 9.83 4.66
C SER A 135 19.13 9.89 6.19
N GLY A 136 18.25 9.26 6.97
CA GLY A 136 18.43 9.09 8.42
C GLY A 136 18.27 10.36 9.27
N ARG A 137 18.09 11.54 8.66
CA ARG A 137 17.81 12.80 9.37
C ARG A 137 16.31 12.92 9.72
N GLY A 138 15.95 12.23 10.80
CA GLY A 138 15.15 12.79 11.89
C GLY A 138 13.70 13.28 11.72
N ARG A 139 13.00 13.16 10.56
CA ARG A 139 11.52 13.37 10.47
C ARG A 139 10.79 12.57 9.38
N GLY A 140 11.47 12.11 8.32
CA GLY A 140 10.82 11.44 7.19
C GLY A 140 10.25 10.03 7.50
N LYS A 141 10.80 9.30 8.48
CA LYS A 141 10.33 7.94 8.81
C LYS A 141 9.01 7.91 9.60
N GLU A 142 8.68 8.97 10.33
CA GLU A 142 7.42 9.05 11.09
C GLU A 142 6.23 9.26 10.16
N VAL A 143 6.42 10.10 9.14
CA VAL A 143 5.52 10.37 8.01
C VAL A 143 5.18 9.09 7.22
N LEU A 144 6.14 8.19 7.07
CA LEU A 144 5.95 6.89 6.39
C LEU A 144 5.21 5.85 7.22
N SER A 145 5.21 5.95 8.56
CA SER A 145 4.42 5.05 9.40
C SER A 145 2.91 5.24 9.20
N VAL A 146 2.49 6.45 8.83
CA VAL A 146 1.12 6.77 8.42
C VAL A 146 0.79 6.07 7.11
N ALA A 147 1.73 6.04 6.16
CA ALA A 147 1.57 5.38 4.88
C ALA A 147 1.36 3.86 5.01
N VAL A 148 2.00 3.20 5.98
CA VAL A 148 1.78 1.76 6.23
C VAL A 148 0.34 1.45 6.63
N ASN A 149 -0.39 2.40 7.21
CA ASN A 149 -1.78 2.19 7.60
C ASN A 149 -2.78 2.59 6.52
N SER A 150 -2.37 3.18 5.40
CA SER A 150 -3.31 3.57 4.34
C SER A 150 -3.89 2.36 3.59
N ASP A 151 -5.00 2.59 2.89
CA ASP A 151 -5.69 1.62 2.04
C ASP A 151 -5.38 1.87 0.55
N LEU A 152 -4.92 3.07 0.18
CA LEU A 152 -4.52 3.45 -1.18
C LEU A 152 -3.49 4.59 -1.18
N VAL A 153 -2.62 4.62 -2.19
CA VAL A 153 -1.66 5.71 -2.43
C VAL A 153 -2.04 6.52 -3.67
N LEU A 154 -2.25 7.82 -3.52
CA LEU A 154 -2.46 8.74 -4.63
C LEU A 154 -1.15 9.49 -4.92
N PHE A 155 -0.48 9.15 -6.01
CA PHE A 155 0.65 9.91 -6.53
C PHE A 155 0.14 11.14 -7.27
N LEU A 156 0.58 12.32 -6.84
CA LEU A 156 0.36 13.56 -7.56
C LEU A 156 1.66 13.99 -8.23
N ILE A 157 1.71 13.84 -9.55
CA ILE A 157 2.88 14.09 -10.38
C ILE A 157 2.65 15.36 -11.20
N ASP A 158 3.67 16.21 -11.30
CA ASP A 158 3.63 17.39 -12.14
C ASP A 158 3.96 17.00 -13.59
N VAL A 159 3.16 17.45 -14.55
CA VAL A 159 3.40 17.23 -15.99
C VAL A 159 4.79 17.70 -16.45
N PHE A 160 5.37 18.69 -15.80
CA PHE A 160 6.73 19.17 -16.13
C PHE A 160 7.85 18.37 -15.45
N HIS A 161 7.52 17.50 -14.50
CA HIS A 161 8.49 16.70 -13.74
C HIS A 161 8.06 15.24 -13.57
N PRO A 162 7.89 14.49 -14.68
CA PRO A 162 7.48 13.08 -14.63
C PRO A 162 8.49 12.16 -13.92
N GLU A 163 9.77 12.52 -13.90
CA GLU A 163 10.86 11.79 -13.23
C GLU A 163 10.63 11.62 -11.73
N HIS A 164 9.86 12.53 -11.11
CA HIS A 164 9.51 12.46 -9.69
C HIS A 164 8.74 11.19 -9.33
N TYR A 165 7.98 10.60 -10.26
CA TYR A 165 7.24 9.37 -9.99
C TYR A 165 8.16 8.22 -9.55
N GLY A 166 9.27 8.00 -10.26
CA GLY A 166 10.22 6.93 -9.94
C GLY A 166 10.87 7.10 -8.56
N ILE A 167 11.17 8.35 -8.17
CA ILE A 167 11.74 8.68 -6.85
C ILE A 167 10.74 8.35 -5.73
N LEU A 168 9.47 8.77 -5.90
CA LEU A 168 8.42 8.49 -4.92
C LEU A 168 8.15 7.00 -4.78
N LEU A 169 8.10 6.27 -5.89
CA LEU A 169 7.90 4.82 -5.90
C LEU A 169 9.04 4.10 -5.17
N HIS A 170 10.29 4.52 -5.40
CA HIS A 170 11.46 3.99 -4.71
C HIS A 170 11.39 4.23 -3.20
N GLU A 171 11.06 5.44 -2.75
CA GLU A 171 10.98 5.75 -1.32
C GLU A 171 9.87 4.96 -0.61
N LEU A 172 8.70 4.78 -1.26
CA LEU A 172 7.65 3.92 -0.72
C LEU A 172 8.07 2.44 -0.65
N ARG A 173 8.85 1.96 -1.63
CA ARG A 173 9.44 0.61 -1.60
C ARG A 173 10.41 0.41 -0.44
N ASP A 174 11.27 1.39 -0.18
CA ASP A 174 12.14 1.41 1.01
C ASP A 174 11.35 1.45 2.32
N SER A 175 10.11 1.92 2.25
CA SER A 175 9.16 2.04 3.36
C SER A 175 8.22 0.83 3.50
N TYR A 176 8.61 -0.33 2.95
CA TYR A 176 7.89 -1.61 3.07
C TYR A 176 6.55 -1.63 2.34
N LEU A 177 6.28 -0.62 1.50
CA LEU A 177 5.08 -0.56 0.68
C LEU A 177 5.39 -1.04 -0.74
N ARG A 178 4.50 -1.85 -1.30
CA ARG A 178 4.56 -2.32 -2.68
C ARG A 178 3.30 -1.81 -3.37
N ILE A 179 3.46 -0.86 -4.29
CA ILE A 179 2.33 -0.14 -4.86
C ILE A 179 2.02 -0.69 -6.25
N ASN A 180 0.78 -1.08 -6.49
CA ASN A 180 0.35 -1.74 -7.73
C ASN A 180 1.12 -3.04 -8.05
N GLU A 181 1.58 -3.73 -7.02
CA GLU A 181 2.26 -5.02 -7.12
C GLU A 181 1.39 -6.12 -6.49
N GLU A 182 1.45 -7.33 -7.05
CA GLU A 182 0.81 -8.50 -6.45
C GLU A 182 1.75 -9.19 -5.46
N LYS A 183 1.18 -9.73 -4.38
CA LYS A 183 1.95 -10.56 -3.44
C LYS A 183 2.44 -11.82 -4.17
N PRO A 184 3.75 -12.11 -4.18
CA PRO A 184 4.28 -13.28 -4.86
C PRO A 184 3.77 -14.58 -4.24
N ASP A 185 3.27 -15.51 -5.06
CA ASP A 185 2.85 -16.85 -4.61
C ASP A 185 4.07 -17.76 -4.48
N ILE A 186 4.66 -17.72 -3.29
CA ILE A 186 5.79 -18.55 -2.89
C ILE A 186 5.43 -19.21 -1.56
N ARG A 187 5.60 -20.53 -1.48
CA ARG A 187 5.49 -21.27 -0.22
C ARG A 187 6.85 -21.74 0.24
N ILE A 188 7.26 -21.34 1.44
CA ILE A 188 8.53 -21.75 2.07
C ILE A 188 8.19 -22.52 3.35
N LYS A 189 8.35 -23.84 3.33
CA LYS A 189 8.14 -24.70 4.50
C LYS A 189 9.49 -25.17 5.04
N LYS A 190 9.89 -24.66 6.21
CA LYS A 190 11.15 -25.07 6.85
C LYS A 190 11.11 -26.54 7.26
N LYS A 191 12.24 -27.23 7.10
CA LYS A 191 12.45 -28.64 7.46
C LYS A 191 13.52 -28.76 8.55
N ALA A 192 13.53 -29.89 9.25
CA ALA A 192 14.58 -30.18 10.23
C ALA A 192 15.93 -30.46 9.56
N LYS A 193 15.94 -31.23 8.46
CA LYS A 193 17.13 -31.68 7.71
C LYS A 193 16.79 -31.85 6.22
N GLY A 194 17.79 -32.07 5.37
CA GLY A 194 17.61 -32.43 3.96
C GLY A 194 17.87 -31.30 2.95
N GLY A 195 18.33 -30.13 3.38
CA GLY A 195 18.69 -29.03 2.48
C GLY A 195 17.48 -28.33 1.85
N LEU A 196 17.75 -27.60 0.76
CA LEU A 196 16.77 -26.80 0.02
C LEU A 196 16.21 -27.57 -1.17
N ASP A 197 14.92 -27.89 -1.12
CA ASP A 197 14.17 -28.44 -2.25
C ASP A 197 13.35 -27.35 -2.92
N ILE A 198 13.78 -26.91 -4.10
CA ILE A 198 13.19 -25.78 -4.82
C ILE A 198 12.43 -26.29 -6.04
N GLY A 199 11.10 -26.29 -5.94
CA GLY A 199 10.17 -26.55 -7.03
C GLY A 199 9.60 -25.26 -7.62
N SER A 200 9.25 -25.30 -8.90
CA SER A 200 8.51 -24.22 -9.56
C SER A 200 7.42 -24.80 -10.45
N THR A 201 6.22 -24.23 -10.40
CA THR A 201 5.11 -24.59 -11.31
C THR A 201 5.11 -23.72 -12.58
N VAL A 202 5.93 -22.68 -12.62
CA VAL A 202 6.05 -21.74 -13.75
C VAL A 202 7.49 -21.60 -14.21
N LYS A 203 7.69 -21.12 -15.45
CA LYS A 203 9.01 -20.80 -15.97
C LYS A 203 9.54 -19.51 -15.31
N LEU A 204 10.64 -19.64 -14.59
CA LEU A 204 11.33 -18.50 -13.96
C LEU A 204 12.27 -17.86 -14.97
N THR A 205 11.96 -16.64 -15.40
CA THR A 205 12.81 -15.89 -16.36
C THR A 205 13.62 -14.79 -15.69
N LYS A 206 13.21 -14.35 -14.49
CA LYS A 206 13.82 -13.22 -13.77
C LYS A 206 14.79 -13.65 -12.67
N ILE A 207 14.71 -14.91 -12.22
CA ILE A 207 15.58 -15.48 -11.18
C ILE A 207 15.99 -16.90 -11.53
N ASP A 208 17.24 -17.27 -11.26
CA ASP A 208 17.72 -18.64 -11.38
C ASP A 208 17.73 -19.38 -10.03
N ARG A 209 17.81 -20.72 -10.09
CA ARG A 209 17.80 -21.57 -8.89
C ARG A 209 18.99 -21.31 -7.96
N GLU A 210 20.15 -20.95 -8.50
CA GLU A 210 21.33 -20.64 -7.70
C GLU A 210 21.16 -19.36 -6.87
N THR A 211 20.59 -18.32 -7.46
CA THR A 211 20.28 -17.06 -6.79
C THR A 211 19.25 -17.28 -5.68
N ILE A 212 18.21 -18.08 -5.93
CA ILE A 212 17.24 -18.47 -4.89
C ILE A 212 17.96 -19.12 -3.69
N LYS A 213 18.83 -20.10 -3.95
CA LYS A 213 19.61 -20.77 -2.88
C LYS A 213 20.50 -19.78 -2.11
N LYS A 214 21.21 -18.91 -2.81
CA LYS A 214 22.08 -17.89 -2.19
C LYS A 214 21.29 -16.94 -1.27
N ILE A 215 20.12 -16.47 -1.72
CA ILE A 215 19.24 -15.61 -0.92
C ILE A 215 18.73 -16.35 0.31
N LEU A 216 18.18 -17.57 0.15
CA LEU A 216 17.67 -18.36 1.28
C LEU A 216 18.75 -18.63 2.34
N ASN A 217 19.96 -18.99 1.90
CA ASN A 217 21.11 -19.18 2.78
C ASN A 217 21.50 -17.90 3.52
N GLN A 218 21.46 -16.74 2.86
CA GLN A 218 21.69 -15.44 3.50
C GLN A 218 20.68 -15.18 4.63
N PHE A 219 19.42 -15.62 4.48
CA PHE A 219 18.39 -15.59 5.52
C PHE A 219 18.45 -16.76 6.52
N LYS A 220 19.54 -17.55 6.50
CA LYS A 220 19.75 -18.73 7.35
C LYS A 220 18.65 -19.80 7.18
N ILE A 221 18.01 -19.84 6.01
CA ILE A 221 17.05 -20.88 5.62
C ILE A 221 17.85 -21.94 4.86
N ILE A 222 18.30 -22.96 5.59
CA ILE A 222 19.19 -24.01 5.05
C ILE A 222 18.38 -25.25 4.66
N ASN A 223 17.33 -25.58 5.43
CA ASN A 223 16.48 -26.74 5.22
C ASN A 223 15.04 -26.27 4.98
N ALA A 224 14.56 -26.36 3.74
CA ALA A 224 13.19 -25.93 3.39
C ALA A 224 12.70 -26.52 2.07
N ASP A 225 11.39 -26.76 1.99
CA ASP A 225 10.67 -26.95 0.73
C ASP A 225 10.19 -25.59 0.24
N VAL A 226 10.61 -25.21 -0.96
CA VAL A 226 10.27 -23.94 -1.60
C VAL A 226 9.51 -24.23 -2.88
N LEU A 227 8.26 -23.80 -2.94
CA LEU A 227 7.42 -23.92 -4.12
C LEU A 227 7.09 -22.53 -4.65
N VAL A 228 7.59 -22.22 -5.84
CA VAL A 228 7.36 -20.96 -6.54
C VAL A 228 6.26 -21.13 -7.57
N ARG A 229 5.20 -20.32 -7.50
CA ARG A 229 4.07 -20.39 -8.43
C ARG A 229 3.88 -19.17 -9.32
N SER A 230 4.69 -18.12 -9.14
CA SER A 230 4.71 -16.93 -9.99
C SER A 230 6.12 -16.63 -10.52
N ASN A 231 6.23 -15.89 -11.63
CA ASN A 231 7.53 -15.52 -12.21
C ASN A 231 8.13 -14.32 -11.44
N ILE A 232 8.85 -14.66 -10.38
CA ILE A 232 9.42 -13.72 -9.40
C ILE A 232 10.84 -13.28 -9.73
N ASP A 233 11.23 -12.10 -9.25
CA ASP A 233 12.62 -11.66 -9.16
C ASP A 233 13.22 -11.84 -7.75
N ALA A 234 14.46 -11.37 -7.56
CA ALA A 234 15.16 -11.44 -6.28
C ALA A 234 14.49 -10.60 -5.17
N ASP A 235 13.92 -9.44 -5.51
CA ASP A 235 13.27 -8.56 -4.52
C ASP A 235 11.96 -9.20 -4.05
N GLN A 236 11.18 -9.77 -4.96
CA GLN A 236 9.95 -10.49 -4.63
C GLN A 236 10.20 -11.74 -3.78
N LEU A 237 11.31 -12.45 -4.01
CA LEU A 237 11.71 -13.55 -3.11
C LEU A 237 12.05 -13.04 -1.71
N ILE A 238 12.82 -11.95 -1.61
CA ILE A 238 13.17 -11.33 -0.32
C ILE A 238 11.91 -10.88 0.41
N ASP A 239 10.98 -10.22 -0.29
CA ASP A 239 9.71 -9.77 0.27
C ASP A 239 8.89 -10.93 0.84
N ALA A 240 8.84 -12.07 0.14
CA ALA A 240 8.16 -13.26 0.62
C ALA A 240 8.83 -13.94 1.83
N ILE A 241 10.17 -13.82 1.95
CA ILE A 241 10.91 -14.34 3.11
C ILE A 241 10.66 -13.46 4.34
N GLU A 242 10.63 -12.13 4.18
CA GLU A 242 10.45 -11.19 5.27
C GLU A 242 8.98 -11.09 5.74
N ASP A 243 8.01 -11.32 4.84
CA ASP A 243 6.55 -11.30 5.08
C ASP A 243 6.06 -10.07 5.89
N ASN A 244 6.76 -8.94 5.75
CA ASN A 244 6.49 -7.68 6.44
C ASN A 244 6.13 -6.54 5.48
N LYS A 245 5.97 -6.86 4.19
CA LYS A 245 5.60 -5.89 3.15
C LYS A 245 4.09 -5.75 3.05
N LYS A 246 3.64 -4.53 2.80
CA LYS A 246 2.23 -4.25 2.52
C LYS A 246 2.05 -3.94 1.04
N TYR A 247 1.10 -4.63 0.42
CA TYR A 247 0.73 -4.44 -0.98
C TYR A 247 -0.50 -3.55 -1.02
N LEU A 248 -0.39 -2.40 -1.69
CA LEU A 248 -1.45 -1.40 -1.77
C LEU A 248 -1.74 -1.03 -3.22
N PRO A 249 -3.01 -0.76 -3.58
CA PRO A 249 -3.32 -0.10 -4.82
C PRO A 249 -2.77 1.34 -4.80
N GLY A 250 -2.39 1.83 -5.98
CA GLY A 250 -1.98 3.20 -6.20
C GLY A 250 -2.61 3.80 -7.45
N ILE A 251 -2.79 5.12 -7.41
CA ILE A 251 -3.28 5.93 -8.53
C ILE A 251 -2.21 6.96 -8.88
N ILE A 252 -1.91 7.09 -10.16
CA ILE A 252 -1.01 8.10 -10.71
C ILE A 252 -1.87 9.21 -11.33
N ALA A 253 -2.00 10.32 -10.62
CA ALA A 253 -2.66 11.52 -11.13
C ALA A 253 -1.61 12.51 -11.66
N LEU A 254 -1.65 12.77 -12.96
CA LEU A 254 -0.82 13.79 -13.59
C LEU A 254 -1.51 15.14 -13.53
N ASN A 255 -0.89 16.10 -12.86
CA ASN A 255 -1.47 17.40 -12.56
C ASN A 255 -0.88 18.52 -13.43
N LYS A 256 -1.55 19.68 -13.43
CA LYS A 256 -1.20 20.90 -14.17
C LYS A 256 -1.29 20.77 -15.69
N ILE A 257 -2.17 19.90 -16.18
CA ILE A 257 -2.38 19.72 -17.62
C ILE A 257 -2.90 20.98 -18.32
N ASP A 258 -3.49 21.91 -17.57
CA ASP A 258 -3.95 23.21 -18.06
C ASP A 258 -2.81 24.14 -18.51
N LEU A 259 -1.58 23.86 -18.08
CA LEU A 259 -0.38 24.61 -18.47
C LEU A 259 0.47 23.87 -19.51
N ALA A 260 0.13 22.62 -19.83
CA ALA A 260 0.95 21.77 -20.70
C ALA A 260 0.43 21.76 -22.14
N SER A 261 1.37 21.71 -23.08
CA SER A 261 1.08 21.43 -24.48
C SER A 261 0.75 19.95 -24.70
N GLU A 262 0.04 19.62 -25.79
CA GLU A 262 -0.26 18.23 -26.17
C GLU A 262 1.00 17.38 -26.29
N LYS A 263 2.08 17.95 -26.84
CA LYS A 263 3.38 17.26 -26.97
C LYS A 263 3.97 16.86 -25.62
N GLN A 264 3.91 17.74 -24.62
CA GLN A 264 4.40 17.42 -23.27
C GLN A 264 3.55 16.32 -22.62
N ILE A 265 2.24 16.35 -22.82
CA ILE A 265 1.35 15.29 -22.32
C ILE A 265 1.71 13.95 -22.98
N GLU A 266 1.99 13.94 -24.29
CA GLU A 266 2.44 12.75 -25.05
C GLU A 266 3.73 12.16 -24.47
N GLU A 267 4.72 13.00 -24.15
CA GLU A 267 6.01 12.58 -23.59
C GLU A 267 5.84 11.92 -22.21
N VAL A 268 4.90 12.42 -21.41
CA VAL A 268 4.63 11.92 -20.06
C VAL A 268 3.78 10.64 -20.07
N LYS A 269 3.13 10.26 -21.18
CA LYS A 269 2.40 8.96 -21.28
C LYS A 269 3.27 7.75 -20.92
N ARG A 270 4.61 7.87 -20.98
CA ARG A 270 5.57 6.85 -20.56
C ARG A 270 5.44 6.42 -19.09
N ILE A 271 4.97 7.31 -18.20
CA ILE A 271 4.71 6.95 -16.80
C ILE A 271 3.35 6.27 -16.61
N ASN A 272 2.56 6.16 -17.70
CA ASN A 272 1.23 5.57 -17.76
C ASN A 272 0.29 6.09 -16.64
N PRO A 273 0.01 7.41 -16.60
CA PRO A 273 -0.85 7.97 -15.57
C PRO A 273 -2.27 7.39 -15.66
N ASP A 274 -2.88 7.07 -14.53
CA ASP A 274 -4.26 6.59 -14.49
C ASP A 274 -5.25 7.72 -14.83
N ILE A 275 -4.91 8.99 -14.51
CA ILE A 275 -5.75 10.14 -14.79
C ILE A 275 -4.96 11.43 -14.99
N LEU A 276 -5.44 12.26 -15.92
CA LEU A 276 -4.94 13.60 -16.20
C LEU A 276 -5.87 14.63 -15.54
N ILE A 277 -5.34 15.50 -14.68
CA ILE A 277 -6.14 16.47 -13.92
C ILE A 277 -5.55 17.87 -13.95
N SER A 278 -6.41 18.86 -13.69
CA SER A 278 -5.98 20.18 -13.24
C SER A 278 -6.59 20.43 -11.87
N ALA A 279 -5.77 20.33 -10.82
CA ALA A 279 -6.20 20.67 -9.47
C ALA A 279 -6.56 22.16 -9.36
N GLU A 280 -5.99 23.03 -10.18
CA GLU A 280 -6.31 24.47 -10.15
C GLU A 280 -7.63 24.78 -10.85
N LYS A 281 -7.94 24.15 -11.98
CA LYS A 281 -9.20 24.37 -12.72
C LYS A 281 -10.34 23.45 -12.27
N GLY A 282 -10.03 22.36 -11.57
CA GLY A 282 -10.99 21.32 -11.20
C GLY A 282 -11.24 20.28 -12.29
N THR A 283 -10.50 20.35 -13.40
CA THR A 283 -10.63 19.41 -14.52
C THR A 283 -10.38 17.97 -14.05
N ALA A 284 -11.35 17.10 -14.36
CA ALA A 284 -11.34 15.66 -14.05
C ALA A 284 -11.22 15.28 -12.56
N VAL A 285 -11.47 16.20 -11.63
CA VAL A 285 -11.45 15.90 -10.18
C VAL A 285 -12.57 14.92 -9.78
N GLU A 286 -13.76 15.03 -10.37
CA GLU A 286 -14.84 14.04 -10.14
C GLU A 286 -14.47 12.65 -10.68
N GLY A 287 -13.77 12.58 -11.82
CA GLY A 287 -13.23 11.33 -12.35
C GLY A 287 -12.19 10.71 -11.41
N LEU A 288 -11.38 11.53 -10.75
CA LEU A 288 -10.43 11.05 -9.74
C LEU A 288 -11.16 10.48 -8.50
N LYS A 289 -12.25 11.12 -8.03
CA LYS A 289 -13.06 10.58 -6.92
C LYS A 289 -13.64 9.21 -7.27
N GLU A 290 -14.12 9.06 -8.49
CA GLU A 290 -14.61 7.78 -9.00
C GLU A 290 -13.51 6.71 -9.01
N LEU A 291 -12.35 7.04 -9.57
CA LEU A 291 -11.21 6.12 -9.64
C LEU A 291 -10.71 5.70 -8.25
N ILE A 292 -10.69 6.63 -7.28
CA ILE A 292 -10.35 6.32 -5.88
C ILE A 292 -11.34 5.30 -5.30
N PHE A 293 -12.64 5.52 -5.50
CA PHE A 293 -13.68 4.61 -5.01
C PHE A 293 -13.55 3.20 -5.62
N GLU A 294 -13.31 3.12 -6.92
CA GLU A 294 -13.11 1.86 -7.63
C GLU A 294 -11.85 1.12 -7.19
N LYS A 295 -10.71 1.81 -7.08
CA LYS A 295 -9.42 1.22 -6.67
C LYS A 295 -9.40 0.80 -5.21
N LEU A 296 -10.18 1.45 -4.34
CA LEU A 296 -10.43 0.99 -2.96
C LEU A 296 -11.28 -0.29 -2.92
N GLY A 297 -11.90 -0.67 -4.05
CA GLY A 297 -12.73 -1.86 -4.17
C GLY A 297 -13.99 -1.77 -3.33
N PHE A 298 -14.55 -0.57 -3.17
CA PHE A 298 -15.77 -0.38 -2.38
C PHE A 298 -17.00 -0.99 -3.04
N ILE A 299 -17.88 -1.52 -2.20
CA ILE A 299 -19.22 -1.96 -2.55
C ILE A 299 -20.21 -1.30 -1.58
N ARG A 300 -21.38 -0.93 -2.08
CA ARG A 300 -22.46 -0.31 -1.32
C ARG A 300 -23.52 -1.34 -1.01
N ILE A 301 -23.89 -1.48 0.25
CA ILE A 301 -24.94 -2.38 0.71
C ILE A 301 -26.05 -1.55 1.32
N TYR A 302 -27.27 -1.73 0.85
CA TYR A 302 -28.44 -1.00 1.34
C TYR A 302 -29.17 -1.86 2.36
N CYS A 303 -29.25 -1.36 3.60
CA CYS A 303 -29.94 -2.08 4.66
C CYS A 303 -31.46 -1.90 4.51
N LYS A 304 -32.19 -2.98 4.75
CA LYS A 304 -33.65 -2.98 4.76
C LYS A 304 -34.14 -3.53 6.10
N GLU A 305 -34.98 -2.76 6.78
CA GLU A 305 -35.70 -3.24 7.96
C GLU A 305 -36.88 -4.14 7.57
N GLN A 306 -37.21 -5.09 8.44
CA GLN A 306 -38.34 -6.00 8.20
C GLN A 306 -39.65 -5.20 8.08
N GLY A 307 -40.40 -5.47 7.02
CA GLY A 307 -41.68 -4.80 6.75
C GLY A 307 -41.57 -3.36 6.23
N LYS A 308 -40.36 -2.76 6.14
CA LYS A 308 -40.16 -1.41 5.59
C LYS A 308 -39.55 -1.44 4.19
N LYS A 309 -39.60 -0.30 3.50
CA LYS A 309 -38.84 -0.11 2.26
C LYS A 309 -37.35 -0.01 2.58
N ALA A 310 -36.51 -0.44 1.64
CA ALA A 310 -35.06 -0.34 1.79
C ALA A 310 -34.65 1.14 1.89
N ASP A 311 -33.69 1.43 2.76
CA ASP A 311 -33.03 2.74 2.72
C ASP A 311 -32.05 2.75 1.55
N THR A 312 -32.41 3.46 0.48
CA THR A 312 -31.56 3.62 -0.70
C THR A 312 -30.72 4.91 -0.65
N LYS A 313 -30.83 5.70 0.41
CA LYS A 313 -30.12 6.98 0.56
C LYS A 313 -28.75 6.79 1.18
N GLU A 314 -28.67 6.01 2.26
CA GLU A 314 -27.43 5.80 3.01
C GLU A 314 -26.93 4.36 2.88
N PRO A 315 -25.95 4.10 2.00
CA PRO A 315 -25.37 2.77 1.89
C PRO A 315 -24.38 2.49 3.04
N MET A 316 -24.37 1.25 3.51
CA MET A 316 -23.23 0.69 4.21
C MET A 316 -22.11 0.37 3.22
N ILE A 317 -20.95 0.97 3.42
CA ILE A 317 -19.79 0.70 2.58
C ILE A 317 -19.02 -0.52 3.07
N LEU A 318 -18.79 -1.50 2.20
CA LEU A 318 -17.91 -2.64 2.45
C LEU A 318 -16.84 -2.71 1.35
N LYS A 319 -15.91 -3.66 1.45
CA LYS A 319 -14.92 -3.94 0.39
C LYS A 319 -15.35 -5.15 -0.43
N LYS A 320 -14.92 -5.22 -1.68
CA LYS A 320 -15.14 -6.37 -2.58
C LYS A 320 -14.63 -7.65 -1.92
N GLY A 321 -15.44 -8.70 -1.99
CA GLY A 321 -15.20 -9.95 -1.27
C GLY A 321 -15.79 -9.99 0.15
N ALA A 322 -16.42 -8.90 0.61
CA ALA A 322 -17.19 -8.91 1.84
C ALA A 322 -18.36 -9.90 1.78
N THR A 323 -18.68 -10.45 2.94
CA THR A 323 -19.75 -11.44 3.12
C THR A 323 -20.82 -10.90 4.04
N LEU A 324 -21.93 -11.63 4.19
CA LEU A 324 -22.93 -11.35 5.23
C LEU A 324 -22.29 -11.28 6.62
N GLN A 325 -21.30 -12.11 6.90
CA GLN A 325 -20.54 -12.04 8.16
C GLN A 325 -19.88 -10.67 8.34
N THR A 326 -19.17 -10.18 7.32
CA THR A 326 -18.50 -8.88 7.36
C THR A 326 -19.49 -7.74 7.58
N MET A 327 -20.67 -7.82 6.96
CA MET A 327 -21.76 -6.87 7.17
C MET A 327 -22.26 -6.90 8.62
N CYS A 328 -22.54 -8.09 9.17
CA CYS A 328 -22.96 -8.26 10.56
C CYS A 328 -21.91 -7.70 11.54
N GLU A 329 -20.63 -8.01 11.34
CA GLU A 329 -19.53 -7.48 12.17
C GLU A 329 -19.44 -5.96 12.13
N LYS A 330 -19.71 -5.33 10.97
CA LYS A 330 -19.72 -3.87 10.82
C LYS A 330 -20.92 -3.23 11.53
N LEU A 331 -22.07 -3.89 11.58
CA LEU A 331 -23.24 -3.44 12.35
C LEU A 331 -23.02 -3.61 13.85
N HIS A 332 -22.83 -4.85 14.30
CA HIS A 332 -22.52 -5.21 15.68
C HIS A 332 -22.08 -6.67 15.77
N ARG A 333 -21.10 -7.00 16.61
CA ARG A 333 -20.58 -8.38 16.75
C ARG A 333 -21.67 -9.39 17.12
N ASP A 334 -22.65 -8.99 17.92
CA ASP A 334 -23.76 -9.85 18.37
C ASP A 334 -24.68 -10.29 17.23
N PHE A 335 -24.72 -9.57 16.11
CA PHE A 335 -25.56 -9.94 14.97
C PHE A 335 -25.17 -11.29 14.40
N ILE A 336 -23.89 -11.68 14.51
CA ILE A 336 -23.43 -13.01 14.07
C ILE A 336 -24.08 -14.11 14.90
N MET A 337 -24.13 -13.93 16.23
CA MET A 337 -24.65 -14.95 17.15
C MET A 337 -26.17 -15.11 17.03
N ARG A 338 -26.87 -14.03 16.71
CA ARG A 338 -28.32 -14.01 16.55
C ARG A 338 -28.76 -14.23 15.10
N PHE A 339 -27.84 -14.43 14.16
CA PHE A 339 -28.17 -14.49 12.75
C PHE A 339 -28.97 -15.75 12.41
N ARG A 340 -30.21 -15.58 11.92
CA ARG A 340 -31.05 -16.68 11.45
C ARG A 340 -30.97 -16.85 9.93
N PHE A 341 -31.25 -15.76 9.20
CA PHE A 341 -31.08 -15.68 7.74
C PHE A 341 -31.08 -14.22 7.27
N ALA A 342 -30.60 -13.98 6.06
CA ALA A 342 -30.75 -12.72 5.35
C ALA A 342 -31.65 -12.90 4.13
N ARG A 343 -32.44 -11.89 3.77
CA ARG A 343 -33.05 -11.80 2.43
C ARG A 343 -32.23 -10.82 1.60
N ILE A 344 -31.91 -11.21 0.38
CA ILE A 344 -31.05 -10.44 -0.51
C ILE A 344 -31.79 -10.11 -1.81
N TRP A 345 -31.72 -8.86 -2.23
CA TRP A 345 -32.13 -8.41 -3.57
C TRP A 345 -30.90 -7.85 -4.31
N GLY A 346 -30.77 -8.17 -5.59
CA GLY A 346 -29.61 -7.79 -6.41
C GLY A 346 -28.82 -9.02 -6.86
N SER A 347 -27.77 -9.38 -6.14
CA SER A 347 -26.83 -10.46 -6.49
C SER A 347 -27.37 -11.88 -6.35
N SER A 348 -28.47 -12.06 -5.62
CA SER A 348 -29.13 -13.34 -5.41
C SER A 348 -29.76 -13.87 -6.71
N LYS A 349 -30.01 -15.19 -6.76
CA LYS A 349 -30.66 -15.79 -7.95
C LYS A 349 -32.09 -15.29 -8.13
N PHE A 350 -32.78 -15.04 -7.00
CA PHE A 350 -34.15 -14.54 -6.98
C PHE A 350 -34.25 -13.36 -6.00
N PRO A 351 -35.02 -12.30 -6.35
CA PRO A 351 -35.26 -11.18 -5.45
C PRO A 351 -35.83 -11.65 -4.09
N GLY A 352 -35.18 -11.26 -2.99
CA GLY A 352 -35.61 -11.63 -1.64
C GLY A 352 -35.28 -13.07 -1.24
N GLN A 353 -34.40 -13.76 -1.98
CA GLN A 353 -33.93 -15.11 -1.64
C GLN A 353 -33.39 -15.14 -0.20
N ALA A 354 -33.87 -16.10 0.58
CA ALA A 354 -33.38 -16.35 1.93
C ALA A 354 -32.02 -17.08 1.90
N ILE A 355 -31.03 -16.49 2.54
CA ILE A 355 -29.66 -17.00 2.65
C ILE A 355 -29.33 -17.19 4.13
N ARG A 356 -29.01 -18.43 4.51
CA ARG A 356 -28.62 -18.82 5.88
C ARG A 356 -27.11 -18.88 6.10
N LYS A 357 -26.31 -18.71 5.05
CA LYS A 357 -24.85 -18.82 5.11
C LYS A 357 -24.24 -17.45 5.31
N LEU A 358 -23.63 -17.21 6.46
CA LEU A 358 -22.87 -15.97 6.74
C LEU A 358 -21.71 -15.75 5.75
N SER A 359 -21.17 -16.82 5.17
CA SER A 359 -20.12 -16.76 4.15
C SER A 359 -20.61 -16.33 2.76
N TYR A 360 -21.90 -16.00 2.60
CA TYR A 360 -22.44 -15.59 1.30
C TYR A 360 -21.79 -14.26 0.86
N PRO A 361 -21.22 -14.19 -0.36
CA PRO A 361 -20.56 -12.98 -0.86
C PRO A 361 -21.57 -11.93 -1.28
N LEU A 362 -21.38 -10.69 -0.82
CA LEU A 362 -22.19 -9.54 -1.22
C LEU A 362 -21.58 -8.84 -2.44
N LYS A 363 -22.43 -8.19 -3.24
CA LYS A 363 -22.02 -7.36 -4.39
C LYS A 363 -22.47 -5.91 -4.22
N ASP A 364 -21.89 -5.01 -5.01
CA ASP A 364 -22.26 -3.60 -5.01
C ASP A 364 -23.75 -3.41 -5.34
N LYS A 365 -24.40 -2.57 -4.55
CA LYS A 365 -25.83 -2.24 -4.56
C LYS A 365 -26.78 -3.36 -4.12
N ASP A 366 -26.28 -4.42 -3.47
CA ASP A 366 -27.18 -5.39 -2.85
C ASP A 366 -28.04 -4.74 -1.76
N ILE A 367 -29.30 -5.12 -1.71
CA ILE A 367 -30.21 -4.78 -0.61
C ILE A 367 -30.30 -5.99 0.31
N VAL A 368 -30.08 -5.78 1.61
CA VAL A 368 -30.03 -6.86 2.59
C VAL A 368 -30.98 -6.57 3.76
N GLU A 369 -31.88 -7.52 4.01
CA GLU A 369 -32.75 -7.55 5.19
C GLU A 369 -32.26 -8.68 6.12
N LEU A 370 -31.81 -8.32 7.32
CA LEU A 370 -31.35 -9.28 8.31
C LEU A 370 -32.51 -9.76 9.19
N VAL A 371 -32.62 -11.07 9.37
CA VAL A 371 -33.53 -11.71 10.30
C VAL A 371 -32.70 -12.33 11.41
N LEU A 372 -32.90 -11.81 12.62
CA LEU A 372 -32.20 -12.21 13.83
C LEU A 372 -33.18 -12.92 14.78
N ASP A 373 -32.68 -13.86 15.57
CA ASP A 373 -33.42 -14.52 16.65
C ASP A 373 -33.41 -13.71 17.96
#